data_AF-A0A2S6IDK2-F1
#
_entry.id   AF-A0A2S6IDK2-F1
#
_cell.length_a   1.000
_cell.length_b   1.000
_cell.length_c   1.000
_cell.angle_alpha   90.00
_cell.angle_beta   90.00
_cell.angle_gamma   90.00
#
_symmetry.space_group_name_H-M   'P 1'
#
loop_
_entity.id
_entity.type
_entity.pdbx_description
1 polymer ?
#
loop_
_entity_poly.entity_id
_entity_poly.type
_entity_poly.pdbx_seq_one_letter_code
_entity_poly.pdbx_strand_id
1 'polypeptide(L)'
;MSAPTPTGSHPTAEQSRRGVPWLWILLGALLLALAVWAIAAAVNDDDDEATAPVAVSESADPVEEPDVDVSPTETAPEPSPSADTPSADAPSVDAPSVDGSAAAAGALLVGGTDVLSGEAFSADALSTDADLTAMAGQTVDAREVKVLEVVADEAFYVGPDAGRSVLVRLPEFAAGESPFKVEAGDTVNLSGTLRPVDQALLDEMGAYDPAKRLEPGQVYVQADKISGVR
;
A
#
# COMPACT_ATOMS: atom_id res chain seq x y z
N MET A 1 52.16 -51.68 9.87
CA MET A 1 51.02 -52.45 9.33
C MET A 1 49.94 -51.43 8.98
N SER A 2 49.86 -51.08 7.70
CA SER A 2 49.00 -50.02 7.18
C SER A 2 47.62 -50.58 6.84
N ALA A 3 46.56 -49.88 7.27
CA ALA A 3 45.18 -50.22 6.92
C ALA A 3 44.77 -49.51 5.61
N PRO A 4 43.99 -50.17 4.73
CA PRO A 4 43.56 -49.60 3.46
C PRO A 4 42.37 -48.63 3.61
N THR A 5 42.40 -47.57 2.81
CA THR A 5 41.36 -46.55 2.65
C THR A 5 40.16 -47.10 1.84
N PRO A 6 38.90 -46.91 2.28
CA PRO A 6 37.74 -47.22 1.45
C PRO A 6 37.46 -46.11 0.43
N THR A 7 37.48 -46.48 -0.85
CA THR A 7 37.06 -45.66 -1.99
C THR A 7 35.53 -45.71 -2.09
N GLY A 8 34.86 -44.65 -1.66
CA GLY A 8 33.41 -44.50 -1.81
C GLY A 8 33.04 -44.04 -3.21
N SER A 9 32.42 -44.94 -3.96
CA SER A 9 31.86 -44.76 -5.31
C SER A 9 30.78 -43.68 -5.35
N HIS A 10 30.97 -42.69 -6.22
CA HIS A 10 29.96 -41.69 -6.57
C HIS A 10 28.79 -42.36 -7.31
N PRO A 11 27.52 -42.15 -6.90
CA PRO A 11 26.38 -42.54 -7.71
C PRO A 11 26.31 -41.67 -8.96
N THR A 12 26.39 -42.30 -10.13
CA THR A 12 26.07 -41.70 -11.42
C THR A 12 24.56 -41.50 -11.49
N ALA A 13 24.10 -40.26 -11.36
CA ALA A 13 22.70 -39.92 -11.56
C ALA A 13 22.36 -40.01 -13.06
N GLU A 14 21.51 -40.97 -13.40
CA GLU A 14 20.96 -41.19 -14.73
C GLU A 14 19.99 -40.05 -15.09
N GLN A 15 20.45 -39.14 -15.93
CA GLN A 15 19.69 -38.00 -16.41
C GLN A 15 18.65 -38.46 -17.46
N SER A 16 17.49 -38.92 -16.99
CA SER A 16 16.34 -39.28 -17.83
C SER A 16 15.81 -38.05 -18.59
N ARG A 17 16.22 -37.91 -19.86
CA ARG A 17 15.64 -36.94 -20.82
C ARG A 17 14.21 -37.36 -21.19
N ARG A 18 13.23 -37.01 -20.36
CA ARG A 18 11.81 -37.04 -20.74
C ARG A 18 11.53 -35.82 -21.64
N GLY A 19 11.47 -36.07 -22.94
CA GLY A 19 11.19 -35.08 -23.96
C GLY A 19 9.77 -34.53 -23.84
N VAL A 20 9.68 -33.27 -23.42
CA VAL A 20 8.83 -32.22 -23.99
C VAL A 20 7.31 -32.49 -24.17
N PRO A 21 6.54 -32.97 -23.17
CA PRO A 21 5.09 -32.77 -23.17
C PRO A 21 4.71 -31.32 -22.78
N TRP A 22 5.58 -30.62 -22.04
CA TRP A 22 5.28 -29.30 -21.48
C TRP A 22 5.17 -28.18 -22.54
N LEU A 23 5.97 -28.26 -23.60
CA LEU A 23 5.97 -27.25 -24.66
C LEU A 23 4.66 -27.28 -25.46
N TRP A 24 4.03 -28.46 -25.60
CA TRP A 24 2.70 -28.58 -26.20
C TRP A 24 1.59 -27.98 -25.32
N ILE A 25 1.70 -28.10 -24.00
CA ILE A 25 0.76 -27.46 -23.07
C ILE A 25 0.89 -25.93 -23.16
N LEU A 26 2.12 -25.41 -23.20
CA LEU A 26 2.38 -23.97 -23.35
C LEU A 26 1.83 -23.41 -24.68
N LEU A 27 2.03 -24.14 -25.78
CA LEU A 27 1.50 -23.75 -27.08
C LEU A 27 -0.05 -23.74 -27.09
N GLY A 28 -0.67 -24.74 -26.46
CA GLY A 28 -2.12 -24.80 -26.30
C GLY A 28 -2.68 -23.63 -25.47
N ALA A 29 -2.02 -23.29 -24.36
CA ALA A 29 -2.39 -22.15 -23.53
C ALA A 29 -2.25 -20.81 -24.28
N LEU A 30 -1.17 -20.64 -25.05
CA LEU A 30 -0.95 -19.45 -25.87
C LEU A 30 -2.04 -19.25 -26.93
N LEU A 31 -2.41 -20.32 -27.64
CA LEU A 31 -3.48 -20.27 -28.63
C LEU A 31 -4.84 -19.93 -28.00
N LEU A 32 -5.11 -20.45 -26.80
CA LEU A 32 -6.35 -20.16 -26.08
C LEU A 32 -6.41 -18.69 -25.64
N ALA A 33 -5.30 -18.13 -25.14
CA ALA A 33 -5.23 -16.72 -24.79
C ALA A 33 -5.46 -15.81 -26.01
N LEU A 34 -4.88 -16.14 -27.17
CA LEU A 34 -5.09 -15.41 -28.43
C LEU A 34 -6.56 -15.47 -28.89
N ALA A 35 -7.22 -16.62 -28.74
CA ALA A 35 -8.62 -16.78 -29.09
C ALA A 35 -9.54 -15.92 -28.18
N VAL A 36 -9.28 -15.90 -26.87
CA VAL A 36 -10.04 -15.05 -25.92
C VAL A 36 -9.84 -13.57 -26.24
N TRP A 37 -8.61 -13.14 -26.54
CA TRP A 37 -8.31 -11.76 -26.91
C TRP A 37 -9.01 -11.33 -28.21
N ALA A 38 -9.04 -12.19 -29.23
CA ALA A 38 -9.72 -11.89 -30.49
C ALA A 38 -11.24 -11.73 -30.32
N ILE A 39 -11.86 -12.53 -29.44
CA ILE A 39 -13.28 -12.40 -29.11
C ILE A 39 -13.54 -11.07 -28.37
N ALA A 40 -12.71 -10.74 -27.38
CA ALA A 40 -12.83 -9.47 -26.64
C ALA A 40 -12.68 -8.25 -27.57
N ALA A 41 -11.75 -8.30 -28.53
CA ALA A 41 -11.55 -7.23 -29.50
C ALA A 41 -12.75 -7.07 -30.46
N ALA A 42 -13.38 -8.17 -30.88
CA ALA A 42 -14.54 -8.13 -31.78
C ALA A 42 -15.82 -7.62 -31.11
N VAL A 43 -15.96 -7.78 -29.78
CA VAL A 43 -17.12 -7.29 -29.02
C VAL A 43 -17.05 -5.80 -28.75
N ASN A 44 -15.87 -5.18 -28.83
CA ASN A 44 -15.65 -3.78 -28.50
C ASN A 44 -15.82 -2.82 -29.69
N ASP A 45 -16.29 -3.29 -30.85
CA ASP A 45 -16.33 -2.53 -32.12
C ASP A 45 -17.75 -2.09 -32.53
N ASP A 46 -18.75 -2.19 -31.63
CA ASP A 46 -20.16 -1.94 -31.95
C ASP A 46 -20.72 -0.59 -31.41
N ASP A 47 -19.89 0.34 -30.94
CA ASP A 47 -20.33 1.63 -30.34
C ASP A 47 -19.67 2.88 -30.97
N ASP A 48 -19.51 2.90 -32.29
CA ASP A 48 -19.20 4.13 -33.05
C ASP A 48 -20.42 4.62 -33.85
N GLU A 49 -21.51 4.97 -33.14
CA GLU A 49 -22.51 5.89 -33.70
C GLU A 49 -21.87 7.28 -33.80
N ALA A 50 -21.44 7.59 -35.02
CA ALA A 50 -20.83 8.85 -35.44
C ALA A 50 -21.63 10.08 -34.98
N THR A 51 -21.25 10.62 -33.82
CA THR A 51 -21.70 11.94 -33.38
C THR A 51 -20.87 12.98 -34.14
N ALA A 52 -21.51 13.66 -35.09
CA ALA A 52 -20.88 14.72 -35.87
C ALA A 52 -20.26 15.80 -34.95
N PRO A 53 -19.04 16.28 -35.21
CA PRO A 53 -18.41 17.30 -34.38
C PRO A 53 -19.15 18.63 -34.56
N VAL A 54 -19.84 19.07 -33.51
CA VAL A 54 -20.34 20.44 -33.42
C VAL A 54 -19.12 21.32 -33.15
N ALA A 55 -18.70 22.09 -34.14
CA ALA A 55 -17.67 23.10 -34.01
C ALA A 55 -18.15 24.20 -33.05
N VAL A 56 -17.76 24.11 -31.78
CA VAL A 56 -17.90 25.19 -30.81
C VAL A 56 -16.70 26.11 -31.00
N SER A 57 -16.88 27.15 -31.81
CA SER A 57 -16.08 28.37 -31.71
C SER A 57 -16.57 29.14 -30.49
N GLU A 58 -15.87 29.05 -29.36
CA GLU A 58 -16.07 29.97 -28.25
C GLU A 58 -14.82 30.85 -28.12
N SER A 59 -15.07 32.14 -28.31
CA SER A 59 -14.11 33.23 -28.34
C SER A 59 -13.38 33.36 -27.01
N ALA A 60 -12.08 33.57 -27.09
CA ALA A 60 -11.27 34.09 -26.00
C ALA A 60 -11.65 35.55 -25.74
N ASP A 61 -12.34 35.80 -24.64
CA ASP A 61 -12.41 37.12 -24.01
C ASP A 61 -11.27 37.24 -22.98
N PRO A 62 -10.39 38.26 -23.08
CA PRO A 62 -9.38 38.53 -22.07
C PRO A 62 -10.04 39.18 -20.84
N VAL A 63 -10.16 38.43 -19.75
CA VAL A 63 -10.63 38.97 -18.47
C VAL A 63 -9.45 39.70 -17.82
N GLU A 64 -9.60 41.03 -17.74
CA GLU A 64 -8.80 41.97 -16.96
C GLU A 64 -8.55 41.46 -15.54
N GLU A 65 -7.29 41.51 -15.11
CA GLU A 65 -6.88 41.37 -13.71
C GLU A 65 -7.30 42.63 -12.94
N PRO A 66 -8.12 42.53 -11.87
CA PRO A 66 -8.21 43.62 -10.92
C PRO A 66 -7.01 43.58 -9.96
N ASP A 67 -6.13 44.56 -10.09
CA ASP A 67 -5.23 45.01 -9.03
C ASP A 67 -6.05 45.34 -7.77
N VAL A 68 -6.06 44.44 -6.79
CA VAL A 68 -6.61 44.71 -5.46
C VAL A 68 -5.47 44.78 -4.46
N ASP A 69 -4.97 46.00 -4.31
CA ASP A 69 -4.13 46.44 -3.20
C ASP A 69 -4.93 46.37 -1.89
N VAL A 70 -4.62 45.39 -1.04
CA VAL A 70 -5.13 45.29 0.33
C VAL A 70 -3.96 45.03 1.28
N SER A 71 -3.38 46.13 1.77
CA SER A 71 -2.67 46.22 3.04
C SER A 71 -3.58 46.86 4.09
N PRO A 72 -3.24 46.83 5.39
CA PRO A 72 -2.97 45.70 6.28
C PRO A 72 -3.97 45.71 7.47
N THR A 73 -4.14 44.61 8.21
CA THR A 73 -4.76 44.68 9.56
C THR A 73 -4.11 43.67 10.49
N GLU A 74 -3.04 44.14 11.12
CA GLU A 74 -2.46 43.60 12.33
C GLU A 74 -3.47 43.83 13.47
N THR A 75 -4.19 42.79 13.87
CA THR A 75 -4.97 42.78 15.11
C THR A 75 -4.30 41.83 16.08
N ALA A 76 -3.55 42.41 17.02
CA ALA A 76 -3.05 41.73 18.20
C ALA A 76 -4.21 41.38 19.14
N PRO A 77 -4.43 40.11 19.52
CA PRO A 77 -5.30 39.78 20.64
C PRO A 77 -4.54 39.93 21.96
N GLU A 78 -5.13 40.74 22.84
CA GLU A 78 -4.76 40.92 24.24
C GLU A 78 -4.79 39.59 25.03
N PRO A 79 -3.90 39.41 26.02
CA PRO A 79 -3.91 38.26 26.91
C PRO A 79 -4.88 38.46 28.08
N SER A 80 -5.75 37.49 28.38
CA SER A 80 -6.49 37.37 29.65
C SER A 80 -7.26 36.04 29.72
N PRO A 81 -7.61 35.54 30.92
CA PRO A 81 -6.78 35.22 32.08
C PRO A 81 -6.88 33.72 32.42
N SER A 82 -5.87 33.20 33.13
CA SER A 82 -5.87 31.85 33.70
C SER A 82 -7.10 31.61 34.58
N ALA A 83 -7.94 30.66 34.18
CA ALA A 83 -8.90 30.04 35.07
C ALA A 83 -8.28 28.73 35.60
N ASP A 84 -7.74 28.80 36.82
CA ASP A 84 -7.39 27.66 37.65
C ASP A 84 -8.62 26.74 37.77
N THR A 85 -8.63 25.68 36.97
CA THR A 85 -9.59 24.59 37.13
C THR A 85 -8.96 23.59 38.11
N PRO A 86 -9.67 23.21 39.20
CA PRO A 86 -9.14 22.27 40.16
C PRO A 86 -8.85 20.94 39.47
N SER A 87 -7.59 20.53 39.55
CA SER A 87 -7.09 19.23 39.16
C SER A 87 -7.88 18.16 39.92
N ALA A 88 -8.87 17.58 39.25
CA ALA A 88 -9.48 16.35 39.72
C ALA A 88 -8.46 15.25 39.45
N ASP A 89 -7.93 14.66 40.52
CA ASP A 89 -7.22 13.38 40.56
C ASP A 89 -8.08 12.35 39.80
N ALA A 90 -7.89 12.27 38.49
CA ALA A 90 -8.42 11.18 37.70
C ALA A 90 -7.60 9.95 38.09
N PRO A 91 -8.22 8.83 38.49
CA PRO A 91 -7.49 7.62 38.77
C PRO A 91 -6.65 7.28 37.52
N SER A 92 -5.33 7.21 37.69
CA SER A 92 -4.45 6.58 36.71
C SER A 92 -4.97 5.17 36.54
N VAL A 93 -5.77 4.98 35.49
CA VAL A 93 -6.09 3.66 35.00
C VAL A 93 -4.78 3.19 34.41
N ASP A 94 -4.10 2.29 35.13
CA ASP A 94 -2.97 1.53 34.59
C ASP A 94 -3.43 1.01 33.23
N ALA A 95 -2.99 1.68 32.17
CA ALA A 95 -3.17 1.17 30.83
C ALA A 95 -2.53 -0.23 30.86
N PRO A 96 -3.26 -1.29 30.46
CA PRO A 96 -2.70 -2.62 30.47
C PRO A 96 -1.39 -2.54 29.68
N SER A 97 -0.29 -2.76 30.38
CA SER A 97 0.99 -3.04 29.75
C SER A 97 0.78 -4.35 29.02
N VAL A 98 0.30 -4.25 27.78
CA VAL A 98 0.29 -5.35 26.84
C VAL A 98 1.74 -5.76 26.76
N ASP A 99 2.06 -6.92 27.34
CA ASP A 99 3.35 -7.58 27.18
C ASP A 99 3.63 -7.58 25.68
N GLY A 100 4.51 -6.67 25.27
CA GLY A 100 4.72 -6.33 23.88
C GLY A 100 5.26 -7.55 23.18
N SER A 101 4.35 -8.32 22.58
CA SER A 101 4.69 -9.38 21.64
C SER A 101 5.40 -8.70 20.50
N ALA A 102 6.73 -8.65 20.59
CA ALA A 102 7.56 -8.00 19.59
C ALA A 102 7.28 -8.70 18.27
N ALA A 103 6.82 -7.93 17.28
CA ALA A 103 6.58 -8.44 15.94
C ALA A 103 7.79 -9.24 15.45
N ALA A 104 7.52 -10.39 14.83
CA ALA A 104 8.54 -11.13 14.11
C ALA A 104 9.05 -10.29 12.92
N ALA A 105 10.25 -10.57 12.43
CA ALA A 105 10.73 -9.93 11.21
C ALA A 105 9.79 -10.25 10.03
N GLY A 106 9.39 -9.22 9.29
CA GLY A 106 8.43 -9.31 8.19
C GLY A 106 6.96 -9.33 8.62
N ALA A 107 6.66 -9.20 9.92
CA ALA A 107 5.29 -9.20 10.43
C ALA A 107 4.71 -7.77 10.51
N LEU A 108 3.39 -7.68 10.33
CA LEU A 108 2.60 -6.46 10.54
C LEU A 108 1.46 -6.79 11.48
N LEU A 109 1.58 -6.35 12.73
CA LEU A 109 0.63 -6.64 13.79
C LEU A 109 -0.44 -5.55 13.85
N VAL A 110 -1.71 -5.94 13.83
CA VAL A 110 -2.86 -5.07 14.09
C VAL A 110 -3.59 -5.63 15.30
N GLY A 111 -3.65 -4.88 16.40
CA GLY A 111 -4.22 -5.39 17.65
C GLY A 111 -3.57 -6.69 18.15
N GLY A 112 -2.30 -6.92 17.82
CA GLY A 112 -1.55 -8.14 18.16
C GLY A 112 -1.70 -9.31 17.17
N THR A 113 -2.49 -9.16 16.10
CA THR A 113 -2.67 -10.19 15.05
C THR A 113 -1.79 -9.87 13.84
N ASP A 114 -0.97 -10.83 13.39
CA ASP A 114 -0.14 -10.65 12.18
C ASP A 114 -0.97 -10.78 10.92
N VAL A 115 -1.30 -9.65 10.31
CA VAL A 115 -2.17 -9.61 9.14
C VAL A 115 -1.44 -10.03 7.87
N LEU A 116 -0.10 -9.98 7.80
CA LEU A 116 0.64 -10.42 6.60
C LEU A 116 0.84 -11.95 6.54
N SER A 117 0.52 -12.65 7.62
CA SER A 117 0.63 -14.10 7.70
C SER A 117 -0.48 -14.81 6.91
N GLY A 118 -0.14 -15.95 6.29
CA GLY A 118 -0.94 -16.57 5.22
C GLY A 118 -2.36 -17.02 5.56
N GLU A 119 -2.71 -17.17 6.84
CA GLU A 119 -4.09 -17.50 7.23
C GLU A 119 -5.00 -16.25 7.18
N ALA A 120 -4.48 -15.07 7.48
CA ALA A 120 -5.22 -13.81 7.38
C ALA A 120 -5.23 -13.24 5.95
N PHE A 121 -4.17 -13.51 5.18
CA PHE A 121 -3.95 -12.93 3.84
C PHE A 121 -4.16 -13.95 2.69
N SER A 122 -5.00 -14.97 2.89
CA SER A 122 -5.39 -15.87 1.78
C SER A 122 -6.18 -15.08 0.73
N ALA A 123 -5.92 -15.28 -0.57
CA ALA A 123 -6.62 -14.58 -1.66
C ALA A 123 -8.15 -14.73 -1.61
N ASP A 124 -8.64 -15.82 -1.01
CA ASP A 124 -10.06 -16.08 -0.73
C ASP A 124 -10.55 -15.41 0.58
N ALA A 125 -9.66 -15.15 1.55
CA ALA A 125 -9.97 -14.53 2.85
C ALA A 125 -9.85 -12.99 2.84
N LEU A 126 -9.02 -12.43 1.96
CA LEU A 126 -9.03 -10.99 1.65
C LEU A 126 -10.21 -10.59 0.80
N SER A 127 -10.94 -11.55 0.24
CA SER A 127 -12.25 -11.29 -0.36
C SER A 127 -13.29 -10.87 0.70
N THR A 128 -12.95 -10.96 1.99
CA THR A 128 -13.65 -10.24 3.05
C THR A 128 -12.75 -9.12 3.58
N ASP A 129 -12.60 -8.04 2.81
CA ASP A 129 -12.24 -6.70 3.30
C ASP A 129 -12.88 -6.40 4.67
N ALA A 130 -14.09 -6.92 4.90
CA ALA A 130 -14.84 -6.92 6.15
C ALA A 130 -13.99 -7.19 7.42
N ASP A 131 -12.99 -8.07 7.38
CA ASP A 131 -12.17 -8.37 8.58
C ASP A 131 -11.16 -7.26 8.88
N LEU A 132 -10.47 -6.71 7.88
CA LEU A 132 -9.55 -5.59 8.08
C LEU A 132 -10.28 -4.27 8.30
N THR A 133 -11.38 -4.03 7.60
CA THR A 133 -12.24 -2.85 7.82
C THR A 133 -12.81 -2.86 9.25
N ALA A 134 -13.12 -4.03 9.82
CA ALA A 134 -13.51 -4.15 11.24
C ALA A 134 -12.38 -3.80 12.22
N MET A 135 -11.13 -3.85 11.77
CA MET A 135 -9.95 -3.43 12.54
C MET A 135 -9.56 -1.95 12.30
N ALA A 136 -10.35 -1.19 11.52
CA ALA A 136 -10.10 0.23 11.31
C ALA A 136 -10.02 0.99 12.65
N GLY A 137 -9.03 1.89 12.75
CA GLY A 137 -8.71 2.62 13.98
C GLY A 137 -7.82 1.87 14.96
N GLN A 138 -7.49 0.59 14.73
CA GLN A 138 -6.53 -0.13 15.56
C GLN A 138 -5.10 0.31 15.26
N THR A 139 -4.25 0.20 16.28
CA THR A 139 -2.81 0.45 16.16
C THR A 139 -2.14 -0.64 15.36
N VAL A 140 -1.17 -0.22 14.55
CA VAL A 140 -0.35 -1.07 13.69
C VAL A 140 1.10 -0.99 14.14
N ASP A 141 1.74 -2.14 14.29
CA ASP A 141 3.18 -2.27 14.52
C ASP A 141 3.76 -3.24 13.49
N ALA A 142 4.64 -2.75 12.61
CA ALA A 142 5.32 -3.57 11.62
C ALA A 142 6.82 -3.55 11.82
N ARG A 143 7.45 -4.71 11.67
CA ARG A 143 8.89 -4.89 11.89
C ARG A 143 9.54 -5.56 10.71
N GLU A 144 10.61 -4.94 10.22
CA GLU A 144 11.40 -5.41 9.08
C GLU A 144 10.51 -5.86 7.90
N VAL A 145 9.46 -5.08 7.62
CA VAL A 145 8.57 -5.34 6.47
C VAL A 145 9.21 -4.82 5.20
N LYS A 146 9.08 -5.59 4.13
CA LYS A 146 9.67 -5.24 2.83
C LYS A 146 8.76 -4.28 2.07
N VAL A 147 9.35 -3.21 1.55
CA VAL A 147 8.70 -2.31 0.59
C VAL A 147 8.72 -2.98 -0.78
N LEU A 148 7.55 -3.13 -1.37
CA LEU A 148 7.35 -3.80 -2.64
C LEU A 148 7.34 -2.81 -3.80
N GLU A 149 6.63 -1.71 -3.63
CA GLU A 149 6.37 -0.71 -4.66
C GLU A 149 6.14 0.65 -4.02
N VAL A 150 6.77 1.70 -4.54
CA VAL A 150 6.56 3.10 -4.12
C VAL A 150 5.59 3.72 -5.11
N VAL A 151 4.43 4.17 -4.62
CA VAL A 151 3.30 4.59 -5.46
C VAL A 151 3.11 6.10 -5.51
N ALA A 152 3.54 6.80 -4.47
CA ALA A 152 3.62 8.25 -4.38
C ALA A 152 4.81 8.63 -3.49
N ASP A 153 5.10 9.92 -3.38
CA ASP A 153 6.21 10.42 -2.52
C ASP A 153 6.02 9.99 -1.05
N GLU A 154 4.77 9.95 -0.60
CA GLU A 154 4.40 9.60 0.77
C GLU A 154 3.65 8.27 0.87
N ALA A 155 3.58 7.47 -0.20
CA ALA A 155 2.83 6.21 -0.17
C ALA A 155 3.56 5.05 -0.86
N PHE A 156 3.52 3.88 -0.24
CA PHE A 156 4.16 2.67 -0.73
C PHE A 156 3.47 1.41 -0.21
N TYR A 157 3.58 0.31 -0.95
CA TYR A 157 3.08 -1.00 -0.54
C TYR A 157 4.14 -1.77 0.23
N VAL A 158 3.75 -2.37 1.36
CA VAL A 158 4.59 -3.30 2.13
C VAL A 158 3.97 -4.68 2.17
N GLY A 159 4.82 -5.72 2.20
CA GLY A 159 4.36 -7.09 2.34
C GLY A 159 5.38 -8.11 1.86
N PRO A 160 5.08 -9.42 2.00
CA PRO A 160 5.94 -10.48 1.46
C PRO A 160 5.98 -10.51 -0.08
N ASP A 161 4.88 -10.15 -0.76
CA ASP A 161 4.75 -10.18 -2.22
C ASP A 161 3.59 -9.30 -2.71
N ALA A 162 3.50 -9.04 -4.02
CA ALA A 162 2.51 -8.10 -4.60
C ALA A 162 1.04 -8.56 -4.49
N GLY A 163 0.79 -9.86 -4.28
CA GLY A 163 -0.55 -10.36 -4.00
C GLY A 163 -0.90 -10.25 -2.51
N ARG A 164 0.10 -9.97 -1.68
CA ARG A 164 -0.01 -9.89 -0.23
C ARG A 164 0.61 -8.63 0.32
N SER A 165 -0.03 -7.49 0.06
CA SER A 165 0.51 -6.18 0.41
C SER A 165 -0.51 -5.25 1.02
N VAL A 166 -0.06 -4.36 1.90
CA VAL A 166 -0.86 -3.29 2.49
C VAL A 166 -0.26 -1.94 2.08
N LEU A 167 -1.13 -1.00 1.72
CA LEU A 167 -0.70 0.38 1.45
C LEU A 167 -0.30 1.05 2.77
N VAL A 168 0.85 1.70 2.78
CA VAL A 168 1.33 2.56 3.86
C VAL A 168 1.38 3.99 3.34
N ARG A 169 0.85 4.93 4.11
CA ARG A 169 0.95 6.37 3.87
C ARG A 169 1.73 7.03 5.00
N LEU A 170 2.74 7.81 4.65
CA LEU A 170 3.49 8.66 5.57
C LEU A 170 2.67 9.91 5.90
N PRO A 171 2.90 10.55 7.05
CA PRO A 171 2.24 11.80 7.37
C PRO A 171 2.87 12.92 6.55
N GLU A 172 2.06 13.91 6.15
CA GLU A 172 2.58 15.14 5.57
C GLU A 172 3.51 15.85 6.57
N PHE A 173 4.71 16.18 6.14
CA PHE A 173 5.67 16.90 6.98
C PHE A 173 5.49 18.40 6.80
N ALA A 174 5.48 19.16 7.91
CA ALA A 174 5.32 20.62 7.90
C ALA A 174 6.39 21.37 7.07
N ALA A 175 7.52 20.70 6.77
CA ALA A 175 8.60 21.22 5.93
C ALA A 175 8.41 20.92 4.42
N GLY A 176 7.30 20.30 4.02
CA GLY A 176 6.93 20.02 2.62
C GLY A 176 7.61 18.81 1.98
N GLU A 177 8.81 18.42 2.42
CA GLU A 177 9.47 17.19 1.99
C GLU A 177 9.58 16.18 3.15
N SER A 178 9.26 14.92 2.86
CA SER A 178 9.54 13.80 3.77
C SER A 178 11.06 13.64 3.94
N PRO A 179 11.59 13.55 5.18
CA PRO A 179 13.00 13.25 5.41
C PRO A 179 13.35 11.78 5.08
N PHE A 180 12.35 10.96 4.79
CA PHE A 180 12.51 9.54 4.49
C PHE A 180 12.45 9.34 2.98
N LYS A 181 13.54 8.82 2.42
CA LYS A 181 13.59 8.34 1.04
C LYS A 181 13.39 6.83 1.08
N VAL A 182 12.21 6.38 0.69
CA VAL A 182 11.84 4.97 0.65
C VAL A 182 11.93 4.49 -0.80
N GLU A 183 12.59 3.36 -1.03
CA GLU A 183 12.73 2.73 -2.33
C GLU A 183 12.12 1.31 -2.33
N ALA A 184 11.75 0.82 -3.51
CA ALA A 184 11.28 -0.55 -3.66
C ALA A 184 12.43 -1.53 -3.34
N GLY A 185 12.17 -2.48 -2.44
CA GLY A 185 13.16 -3.42 -1.93
C GLY A 185 13.64 -3.11 -0.51
N ASP A 186 13.44 -1.88 -0.04
CA ASP A 186 13.82 -1.47 1.31
C ASP A 186 13.13 -2.31 2.38
N THR A 187 13.79 -2.44 3.52
CA THR A 187 13.18 -3.01 4.73
C THR A 187 12.90 -1.91 5.74
N VAL A 188 11.68 -1.83 6.27
CA VAL A 188 11.27 -0.76 7.18
C VAL A 188 10.64 -1.29 8.45
N ASN A 189 10.75 -0.52 9.54
CA ASN A 189 9.95 -0.67 10.74
C ASN A 189 9.02 0.53 10.82
N LEU A 190 7.74 0.29 11.08
CA LEU A 190 6.74 1.35 11.15
C LEU A 190 5.76 1.10 12.29
N SER A 191 5.20 2.19 12.81
CA SER A 191 4.05 2.17 13.70
C SER A 191 3.02 3.19 13.21
N GLY A 192 1.74 2.88 13.36
CA GLY A 192 0.69 3.73 12.84
C GLY A 192 -0.71 3.30 13.27
N THR A 193 -1.69 3.73 12.48
CA THR A 193 -3.09 3.36 12.68
C THR A 193 -3.69 2.87 11.37
N LEU A 194 -4.54 1.84 11.43
CA LEU A 194 -5.29 1.37 10.28
C LEU A 194 -6.42 2.36 9.94
N ARG A 195 -6.56 2.74 8.68
CA ARG A 195 -7.57 3.70 8.21
C ARG A 195 -8.33 3.13 7.00
N PRO A 196 -9.63 3.40 6.86
CA PRO A 196 -10.36 3.04 5.66
C PRO A 196 -9.91 3.92 4.48
N VAL A 197 -9.88 3.34 3.29
CA VAL A 197 -9.74 4.05 2.02
C VAL A 197 -11.06 4.76 1.73
N ASP A 198 -11.03 6.09 1.76
CA ASP A 198 -12.16 6.95 1.42
C ASP A 198 -11.98 7.62 0.05
N GLN A 199 -13.04 8.29 -0.42
CA GLN A 199 -13.03 8.95 -1.73
C GLN A 199 -11.97 10.06 -1.81
N ALA A 200 -11.72 10.78 -0.72
CA ALA A 200 -10.76 11.88 -0.71
C ALA A 200 -9.34 11.36 -0.94
N LEU A 201 -8.99 10.24 -0.30
CA LEU A 201 -7.72 9.57 -0.53
C LEU A 201 -7.61 9.05 -1.97
N LEU A 202 -8.68 8.48 -2.53
CA LEU A 202 -8.69 8.01 -3.92
C LEU A 202 -8.54 9.16 -4.92
N ASP A 203 -9.16 10.31 -4.67
CA ASP A 203 -9.03 11.50 -5.50
C ASP A 203 -7.60 12.07 -5.43
N GLU A 204 -7.00 12.09 -4.23
CA GLU A 204 -5.60 12.48 -4.01
C GLU A 204 -4.63 11.57 -4.76
N MET A 205 -4.84 10.25 -4.67
CA MET A 205 -3.95 9.27 -5.29
C MET A 205 -4.29 8.97 -6.75
N GLY A 206 -5.44 9.41 -7.28
CA GLY A 206 -5.93 9.07 -8.62
C GLY A 206 -4.99 9.50 -9.76
N ALA A 207 -4.03 10.39 -9.47
CA ALA A 207 -2.95 10.75 -10.37
C ALA A 207 -1.89 9.63 -10.56
N TYR A 208 -1.84 8.64 -9.67
CA TYR A 208 -0.82 7.59 -9.65
C TYR A 208 -1.39 6.26 -10.15
N ASP A 209 -0.78 5.71 -11.21
CA ASP A 209 -1.21 4.46 -11.84
C ASP A 209 -1.36 3.26 -10.88
N PRO A 210 -0.43 3.02 -9.93
CA PRO A 210 -0.57 1.91 -8.98
C PRO A 210 -1.64 2.15 -7.88
N ALA A 211 -2.11 3.37 -7.69
CA ALA A 211 -3.22 3.66 -6.78
C ALA A 211 -4.58 3.21 -7.34
N LYS A 212 -4.67 2.92 -8.64
CA LYS A 212 -5.87 2.36 -9.27
C LYS A 212 -6.25 0.96 -8.77
N ARG A 213 -5.35 0.31 -8.00
CA ARG A 213 -5.63 -0.97 -7.32
C ARG A 213 -6.45 -0.80 -6.05
N LEU A 214 -6.58 0.44 -5.55
CA LEU A 214 -7.30 0.72 -4.33
C LEU A 214 -8.77 0.91 -4.62
N GLU A 215 -9.60 0.22 -3.84
CA GLU A 215 -11.05 0.26 -3.95
C GLU A 215 -11.65 0.87 -2.67
N PRO A 216 -12.77 1.61 -2.77
CA PRO A 216 -13.48 2.08 -1.59
C PRO A 216 -13.82 0.91 -0.64
N GLY A 217 -13.55 1.09 0.65
CA GLY A 217 -13.81 0.06 1.67
C GLY A 217 -12.61 -0.79 2.06
N GLN A 218 -11.53 -0.76 1.26
CA GLN A 218 -10.23 -1.30 1.66
C GLN A 218 -9.63 -0.47 2.81
N VAL A 219 -8.50 -0.92 3.34
CA VAL A 219 -7.78 -0.24 4.41
C VAL A 219 -6.33 0.05 4.03
N TYR A 220 -5.75 1.06 4.67
CA TYR A 220 -4.34 1.39 4.58
C TYR A 220 -3.78 1.68 5.98
N VAL A 221 -2.45 1.70 6.10
CA VAL A 221 -1.76 2.11 7.33
C VAL A 221 -1.37 3.56 7.21
N GLN A 222 -1.94 4.43 8.05
CA GLN A 222 -1.41 5.77 8.26
C GLN A 222 -0.26 5.65 9.26
N ALA A 223 0.98 5.73 8.76
CA ALA A 223 2.16 5.64 9.61
C ALA A 223 2.33 6.94 10.41
N ASP A 224 2.59 6.80 11.71
CA ASP A 224 3.00 7.90 12.59
C ASP A 224 4.52 7.96 12.72
N LYS A 225 5.18 6.80 12.55
CA LYS A 225 6.62 6.64 12.65
C LYS A 225 7.12 5.61 11.66
N ILE A 226 8.26 5.91 11.04
CA ILE A 226 9.02 4.98 10.21
C ILE A 226 10.50 5.04 10.62
N SER A 227 11.18 3.89 10.56
CA SER A 227 12.61 3.80 10.87
C SER A 227 13.26 2.60 10.19
N GLY A 228 14.58 2.61 10.13
CA GLY A 228 15.36 1.46 9.65
C GLY A 228 15.33 1.24 8.14
N VAL A 229 14.94 2.26 7.36
CA VAL A 229 14.99 2.26 5.89
C VAL A 229 16.39 1.88 5.41
N ARG A 230 16.51 0.72 4.76
CA ARG A 230 17.77 0.06 4.37
C ARG A 230 17.56 -0.87 3.19
#